data_AF-A0A356FBS9-F1
#
_entry.id   AF-A0A356FBS9-F1
#
_cell.length_a   1.000
_cell.length_b   1.000
_cell.length_c   1.000
_cell.angle_alpha   90.00
_cell.angle_beta   90.00
_cell.angle_gamma   90.00
#
_symmetry.space_group_name_H-M   'P 1'
#
loop_
_entity.id
_entity.type
_entity.pdbx_description
1 polymer ?
#
loop_
_entity_poly.entity_id
_entity_poly.type
_entity_poly.pdbx_seq_one_letter_code
_entity_poly.pdbx_strand_id
1 'polypeptide(L)'
;AQVAANRAGARRLEELIAARGRATVLGYMGHIQAAARRLMESHLDRLSRGVRVFEDELDDGTKIALRLEVGESRALLDFTGTAGVLDNNFNATPAIV
;
A
#
# COMPACT_ATOMS: atom_id res chain seq x y z
N ALA A 1 4.14 17.77 17.53
CA ALA A 1 3.01 17.85 16.58
C ALA A 1 2.29 16.50 16.40
N GLN A 2 2.98 15.43 16.00
CA GLN A 2 2.37 14.10 15.72
C GLN A 2 1.57 13.52 16.89
N VAL A 3 2.10 13.58 18.13
CA VAL A 3 1.38 13.09 19.32
C VAL A 3 0.06 13.83 19.54
N ALA A 4 0.05 15.15 19.32
CA ALA A 4 -1.17 15.97 19.46
C ALA A 4 -2.19 15.63 18.36
N ALA A 5 -1.73 15.41 17.12
CA ALA A 5 -2.59 15.00 16.01
C ALA A 5 -3.24 13.62 16.27
N ASN A 6 -2.46 12.64 16.73
CA ASN A 6 -2.98 11.30 17.04
C ASN A 6 -4.01 11.34 18.18
N ARG A 7 -3.72 12.10 19.25
CA ARG A 7 -4.68 12.31 20.35
C ARG A 7 -5.97 12.98 19.88
N ALA A 8 -5.87 14.00 19.04
CA ALA A 8 -7.03 14.68 18.48
C ALA A 8 -7.85 13.75 17.57
N GLY A 9 -7.20 12.91 16.77
CA GLY A 9 -7.84 11.91 15.92
C GLY A 9 -8.59 10.86 16.74
N ALA A 10 -7.94 10.30 17.77
CA ALA A 10 -8.55 9.32 18.68
C ALA A 10 -9.81 9.89 19.35
N ARG A 11 -9.70 11.09 19.94
CA ARG A 11 -10.85 11.75 20.59
C ARG A 11 -12.02 11.96 19.63
N ARG A 12 -11.76 12.44 18.41
CA ARG A 12 -12.83 12.67 17.41
C ARG A 12 -13.48 11.36 16.95
N LEU A 13 -12.71 10.28 16.87
CA LEU A 13 -13.26 8.96 16.55
C LEU A 13 -14.17 8.47 17.68
N GLU A 14 -13.78 8.66 18.95
CA GLU A 14 -14.61 8.34 20.11
C GLU A 14 -15.91 9.15 20.12
N GLU A 15 -15.83 10.47 19.86
CA GLU A 15 -17.00 11.35 19.72
C GLU A 15 -17.95 10.87 18.61
N LEU A 16 -17.41 10.48 17.45
CA LEU A 16 -18.19 9.95 16.33
C LEU A 16 -18.88 8.63 16.69
N ILE A 17 -18.17 7.72 17.38
CA ILE A 17 -18.71 6.45 17.86
C ILE A 17 -19.83 6.68 18.87
N ALA A 18 -19.67 7.62 19.80
CA ALA A 18 -20.71 7.98 20.76
C ALA A 18 -21.96 8.55 20.08
N ALA A 19 -21.79 9.36 19.03
CA ALA A 19 -22.89 10.03 18.34
C ALA A 19 -23.62 9.16 17.29
N ARG A 20 -23.00 8.10 16.78
CA ARG A 20 -23.51 7.28 15.65
C ARG A 20 -23.55 5.78 15.90
N GLY A 21 -22.95 5.31 17.01
CA GLY A 21 -22.84 3.90 17.34
C GLY A 21 -21.67 3.21 16.64
N ARG A 22 -21.02 2.29 17.38
CA ARG A 22 -19.84 1.55 16.90
C ARG A 22 -20.11 0.75 15.62
N ALA A 23 -21.25 0.07 15.53
CA ALA A 23 -21.61 -0.75 14.36
C ALA A 23 -21.68 0.09 13.08
N THR A 24 -22.31 1.27 13.15
CA THR A 24 -22.40 2.21 12.03
C THR A 24 -21.03 2.67 11.59
N VAL A 25 -20.18 3.11 12.52
CA VAL A 25 -18.83 3.62 12.20
C VAL A 25 -17.98 2.53 11.55
N LEU A 26 -17.96 1.32 12.11
CA LEU A 26 -17.22 0.19 11.52
C LEU A 26 -17.78 -0.21 10.15
N GLY A 27 -19.10 -0.18 9.96
CA GLY A 27 -19.73 -0.43 8.66
C GLY A 27 -19.25 0.55 7.59
N TYR A 28 -19.25 1.85 7.90
CA TYR A 28 -18.72 2.87 6.99
C TYR A 28 -17.22 2.75 6.72
N MET A 29 -16.41 2.39 7.73
CA MET A 29 -14.99 2.11 7.51
C MET A 29 -14.81 0.96 6.51
N GLY A 30 -15.61 -0.11 6.63
CA GLY A 30 -15.64 -1.21 5.66
C GLY A 30 -16.07 -0.75 4.26
N HIS A 31 -17.07 0.13 4.16
CA HIS A 31 -17.49 0.69 2.87
C HIS A 31 -16.40 1.52 2.20
N ILE A 32 -15.64 2.31 2.96
CA ILE A 32 -14.50 3.09 2.46
C ILE A 32 -13.42 2.14 1.91
N GLN A 33 -13.05 1.10 2.67
CA GLN A 33 -12.07 0.11 2.22
C GLN A 33 -12.54 -0.64 0.96
N ALA A 34 -13.82 -1.02 0.91
CA ALA A 34 -14.38 -1.68 -0.26
C ALA A 34 -14.42 -0.75 -1.49
N ALA A 35 -14.69 0.54 -1.29
CA ALA A 35 -14.63 1.53 -2.36
C ALA A 35 -13.19 1.69 -2.88
N ALA A 36 -12.21 1.80 -1.98
CA ALA A 36 -10.79 1.87 -2.36
C ALA A 36 -10.36 0.63 -3.17
N ARG A 37 -10.76 -0.58 -2.75
CA ARG A 37 -10.51 -1.80 -3.50
C ARG A 37 -11.09 -1.75 -4.91
N ARG A 38 -12.37 -1.39 -5.06
CA ARG A 38 -13.02 -1.31 -6.39
C ARG A 38 -12.37 -0.29 -7.31
N LEU A 39 -11.93 0.85 -6.76
CA LEU A 39 -11.20 1.86 -7.53
C LEU A 39 -9.87 1.29 -8.01
N MET A 40 -9.11 0.62 -7.14
CA MET A 40 -7.86 -0.04 -7.53
C MET A 40 -8.07 -1.13 -8.59
N GLU A 41 -9.07 -1.99 -8.43
CA GLU A 41 -9.46 -3.01 -9.42
C GLU A 41 -9.72 -2.37 -10.79
N SER A 42 -10.53 -1.30 -10.82
CA SER A 42 -10.83 -0.55 -12.04
C SER A 42 -9.59 0.12 -12.66
N HIS A 43 -8.66 0.60 -11.84
CA HIS A 43 -7.39 1.15 -12.33
C HIS A 43 -6.51 0.07 -12.95
N LEU A 44 -6.42 -1.11 -12.34
CA LEU A 44 -5.64 -2.24 -12.86
C LEU A 44 -6.20 -2.75 -14.18
N ASP A 45 -7.53 -2.76 -14.36
CA ASP A 45 -8.15 -3.18 -15.61
C ASP A 45 -7.86 -2.26 -16.81
N ARG A 46 -7.40 -1.02 -16.55
CA ARG A 46 -6.97 -0.07 -17.59
C ARG A 46 -5.53 -0.31 -18.05
N LEU A 47 -4.75 -1.10 -17.31
CA LEU A 47 -3.39 -1.43 -17.68
C LEU A 47 -3.38 -2.54 -18.73
N SER A 48 -2.39 -2.51 -19.63
CA SER A 48 -2.19 -3.61 -20.57
C SER A 48 -1.79 -4.87 -19.81
N ARG A 49 -2.53 -5.95 -20.04
CA ARG A 49 -2.29 -7.27 -19.44
C ARG A 49 -0.96 -7.87 -19.88
N GLY A 50 -0.45 -8.77 -19.06
CA GLY A 50 0.75 -9.56 -19.34
C GLY A 50 1.90 -9.22 -18.39
N VAL A 51 3.10 -9.60 -18.82
CA VAL A 51 4.29 -9.58 -17.99
C VAL A 51 5.25 -8.49 -18.46
N ARG A 52 5.84 -7.79 -17.52
CA ARG A 52 6.92 -6.82 -17.70
C ARG A 52 8.02 -7.13 -16.71
N VAL A 53 9.27 -6.97 -17.13
CA VAL A 53 10.44 -7.08 -16.26
C VAL A 53 11.17 -5.75 -16.31
N PHE A 54 11.53 -5.26 -15.13
CA PHE A 54 12.27 -4.03 -14.93
C PHE A 54 13.45 -4.32 -14.01
N GLU A 55 14.60 -3.73 -14.34
CA GLU A 55 15.75 -3.67 -13.46
C GLU A 55 16.20 -2.22 -13.36
N ASP A 56 16.59 -1.80 -12.17
CA ASP A 56 17.10 -0.47 -11.86
C ASP A 56 18.22 -0.59 -10.81
N GLU A 57 18.96 0.50 -10.58
CA GLU A 57 20.06 0.55 -9.64
C GLU A 57 19.91 1.74 -8.69
N LEU A 58 20.27 1.54 -7.42
CA LEU A 58 20.44 2.64 -6.47
C LEU A 58 21.71 3.45 -6.81
N ASP A 59 21.90 4.58 -6.13
CA ASP A 59 23.08 5.45 -6.31
C ASP A 59 24.42 4.72 -6.07
N ASP A 60 24.42 3.63 -5.30
CA ASP A 60 25.60 2.78 -5.06
C ASP A 60 25.73 1.58 -6.02
N GLY A 61 24.89 1.50 -7.05
CA GLY A 61 24.84 0.41 -8.02
C GLY A 61 24.07 -0.83 -7.52
N THR A 62 23.43 -0.77 -6.35
CA THR A 62 22.63 -1.89 -5.84
C THR A 62 21.43 -2.15 -6.73
N LYS A 63 21.30 -3.38 -7.23
CA LYS A 63 20.22 -3.78 -8.13
C LYS A 63 18.85 -3.92 -7.45
N ILE A 64 17.83 -3.35 -8.08
CA ILE A 64 16.41 -3.59 -7.83
C ILE A 64 15.81 -4.27 -9.06
N ALA A 65 15.17 -5.43 -8.89
CA ALA A 65 14.53 -6.16 -9.97
C ALA A 65 13.05 -6.36 -9.67
N LEU A 66 12.18 -6.04 -10.63
CA LEU A 66 10.74 -6.23 -10.55
C LEU A 66 10.23 -7.00 -11.76
N ARG A 67 9.61 -8.15 -11.50
CA ARG A 67 8.69 -8.80 -12.42
C ARG A 67 7.26 -8.38 -12.06
N LEU A 68 6.64 -7.61 -12.95
CA LEU A 68 5.25 -7.20 -12.84
C LEU A 68 4.38 -8.07 -13.76
N GLU A 69 3.39 -8.73 -13.20
CA GLU A 69 2.37 -9.48 -13.94
C GLU A 69 1.00 -8.84 -13.71
N VAL A 70 0.43 -8.28 -14.77
CA VAL A 70 -0.89 -7.62 -14.75
C VAL A 70 -1.94 -8.59 -15.30
N GLY A 71 -2.89 -8.96 -14.43
CA GLY A 71 -4.04 -9.81 -14.73
C GLY A 71 -5.37 -9.04 -14.77
N GLU A 72 -6.47 -9.71 -14.45
CA GLU A 72 -7.79 -9.08 -14.32
C GLU A 72 -7.95 -8.48 -12.93
N SER A 73 -8.11 -7.16 -12.87
CA SER A 73 -8.29 -6.39 -11.64
C SER A 73 -7.23 -6.66 -10.55
N ARG A 74 -6.09 -7.23 -10.93
CA ARG A 74 -5.02 -7.71 -10.06
C ARG A 74 -3.67 -7.54 -10.74
N ALA A 75 -2.65 -7.28 -9.93
CA ALA A 75 -1.25 -7.30 -10.35
C ALA A 75 -0.41 -8.04 -9.31
N LEU A 76 0.53 -8.85 -9.78
CA LEU A 76 1.56 -9.48 -8.95
C LEU A 76 2.86 -8.70 -9.16
N LEU A 77 3.44 -8.23 -8.06
CA LEU A 77 4.75 -7.61 -8.03
C LEU A 77 5.70 -8.62 -7.38
N ASP A 78 6.65 -9.13 -8.15
CA ASP A 78 7.67 -10.08 -7.68
C ASP A 78 9.05 -9.42 -7.76
N PHE A 79 9.65 -9.19 -6.59
CA PHE A 79 10.96 -8.57 -6.45
C PHE A 79 12.12 -9.58 -6.43
N THR A 80 11.85 -10.86 -6.75
CA THR A 80 12.89 -11.89 -6.85
C THR A 80 13.97 -11.43 -7.83
N GLY A 81 15.23 -11.50 -7.37
CA GLY A 81 16.39 -11.02 -8.12
C GLY A 81 16.87 -9.62 -7.72
N THR A 82 16.13 -8.90 -6.87
CA THR A 82 16.63 -7.71 -6.15
C THR A 82 17.79 -8.10 -5.22
N ALA A 83 18.75 -7.20 -5.05
CA ALA A 83 19.86 -7.40 -4.13
C ALA A 83 19.40 -7.68 -2.70
N GLY A 84 20.22 -8.42 -1.95
CA GLY A 84 19.95 -8.71 -0.54
C GLY A 84 20.14 -7.49 0.36
N VAL A 85 19.95 -7.70 1.67
CA VAL A 85 20.21 -6.67 2.68
C VAL A 85 21.68 -6.26 2.63
N LEU A 86 21.91 -4.95 2.60
CA LEU A 86 23.23 -4.33 2.54
C LEU A 86 23.75 -3.99 3.93
N ASP A 87 25.06 -3.84 4.07
CA ASP A 87 25.68 -3.28 5.28
C ASP A 87 25.76 -1.75 5.19
N ASN A 88 24.62 -1.11 4.89
CA ASN A 88 24.50 0.35 4.78
C ASN A 88 23.07 0.82 5.12
N ASN A 89 22.80 2.11 4.95
CA ASN A 89 21.51 2.74 5.28
C ASN A 89 20.49 2.77 4.12
N PHE A 90 20.71 2.03 3.04
CA PHE A 90 19.79 1.97 1.88
C PHE A 90 18.76 0.83 1.97
N ASN A 91 18.77 0.07 3.05
CA ASN A 91 17.76 -0.95 3.29
C ASN A 91 16.40 -0.36 3.70
N ALA A 92 15.32 -1.02 3.29
CA ALA A 92 13.95 -0.69 3.68
C ALA A 92 13.26 -1.89 4.36
N THR A 93 12.26 -1.61 5.20
CA THR A 93 11.43 -2.67 5.79
C THR A 93 10.29 -3.05 4.84
N PRO A 94 9.73 -4.27 4.94
CA PRO A 94 8.66 -4.71 4.04
C PRO A 94 7.38 -3.86 4.04
N ALA A 95 7.17 -2.99 5.04
CA ALA A 95 6.04 -2.08 5.07
C ALA A 95 6.24 -0.82 4.20
N ILE A 96 7.46 -0.59 3.73
CA ILE A 96 7.89 0.56 2.91
C ILE A 96 8.14 0.12 1.46
N VAL A 97 8.53 -1.15 1.24
CA VAL A 97 8.78 -1.78 -0.07
C VAL A 97 7.47 -2.25 -0.72
#